data_AF-A0A923Z5D5-F1
#
_entry.id   AF-A0A923Z5D5-F1
#
_cell.length_a   1.000
_cell.length_b   1.000
_cell.length_c   1.000
_cell.angle_alpha   90.00
_cell.angle_beta   90.00
_cell.angle_gamma   90.00
#
_symmetry.space_group_name_H-M   'P 1'
#
loop_
_entity.id
_entity.type
_entity.pdbx_description
1 polymer ?
#
loop_
_entity_poly.entity_id
_entity_poly.type
_entity_poly.pdbx_seq_one_letter_code
_entity_poly.pdbx_strand_id
1 'polypeptide(L)'
;MSSNEKHQRIDTLLDAFEFAGVGTWEWNFASDRVRWNRSMALLFGRDPEILDLSAAETSACIFAADLPEMQQRVAASTRDRTAYSMDFRVARPGGSIRWLRSTGKAIYGADGVATALVGIAFDDTERVGLQRQLGNARDERDALLESERAARERAERTDRMKDEFLATLSHELRTPLNAVLGWAQILRLKTGDGPDDVKRGLEAIERNARLQTQLIDDLLDMSRIISGKVRLDPHQVYPVESIEAAMETLLPTAAAKGVHIETSLDATAGPISADPSRLQQVVWNLLSNAVKFTPRGGSVQIILAQSADGVTIDVTDTGIGIAPSFIDHVFERFRQEDASTSRTHNGLGLGLAIVKQLVDLHGGSVRATSPGHGLGTTMSILLPMLPVLPPLPDTPP
;
A
#
# COMPACT_ATOMS: atom_id res chain seq x y z
N MET A 1 47.46 -49.06 -40.17
CA MET A 1 46.04 -49.47 -40.21
C MET A 1 45.67 -49.70 -41.65
N SER A 2 45.18 -50.89 -41.98
CA SER A 2 44.66 -51.17 -43.32
C SER A 2 43.40 -50.31 -43.56
N SER A 3 43.07 -50.03 -44.83
CA SER A 3 41.84 -49.28 -45.17
C SER A 3 40.59 -49.90 -44.54
N ASN A 4 40.58 -51.23 -44.38
CA ASN A 4 39.49 -52.01 -43.81
C ASN A 4 39.28 -51.73 -42.30
N GLU A 5 40.37 -51.60 -41.53
CA GLU A 5 40.30 -51.32 -40.08
C GLU A 5 39.80 -49.89 -39.77
N LYS A 6 40.03 -48.94 -40.68
CA LYS A 6 39.53 -47.57 -40.52
C LYS A 6 38.03 -47.49 -40.79
N HIS A 7 37.54 -48.16 -41.83
CA HIS A 7 36.11 -48.22 -42.13
C HIS A 7 35.33 -48.90 -41.00
N GLN A 8 35.80 -50.06 -40.53
CA GLN A 8 35.15 -50.79 -39.43
C GLN A 8 35.07 -49.99 -38.12
N ARG A 9 36.04 -49.09 -37.86
CA ARG A 9 36.06 -48.25 -36.65
C ARG A 9 35.15 -47.02 -36.77
N ILE A 10 34.93 -46.52 -37.99
CA ILE A 10 33.97 -45.46 -38.26
C ILE A 10 32.54 -46.00 -38.12
N ASP A 11 32.26 -47.18 -38.69
CA ASP A 11 30.95 -47.81 -38.61
C ASP A 11 30.57 -48.11 -37.15
N THR A 12 31.48 -48.70 -36.38
CA THR A 12 31.28 -48.95 -34.93
C THR A 12 30.97 -47.65 -34.15
N LEU A 13 31.58 -46.52 -34.51
CA LEU A 13 31.34 -45.24 -33.84
C LEU A 13 29.98 -44.64 -34.22
N LEU A 14 29.59 -44.75 -35.50
CA LEU A 14 28.28 -44.28 -35.98
C LEU A 14 27.15 -45.10 -35.34
N ASP A 15 27.32 -46.42 -35.26
CA ASP A 15 26.38 -47.32 -34.57
C ASP A 15 26.25 -46.93 -33.09
N ALA A 16 27.36 -46.67 -32.40
CA ALA A 16 27.35 -46.28 -30.98
C ALA A 16 26.59 -44.96 -30.74
N PHE A 17 26.70 -43.98 -31.64
CA PHE A 17 25.90 -42.75 -31.57
C PHE A 17 24.41 -43.03 -31.80
N GLU A 18 24.09 -43.91 -32.75
CA GLU A 18 22.71 -44.28 -33.03
C GLU A 18 22.06 -44.99 -31.82
N PHE A 19 22.76 -45.95 -31.20
CA PHE A 19 22.31 -46.62 -29.97
C PHE A 19 22.08 -45.65 -28.80
N ALA A 20 22.89 -44.59 -28.69
CA ALA A 20 22.74 -43.56 -27.67
C ALA A 20 21.64 -42.53 -27.99
N GLY A 21 20.93 -42.66 -29.13
CA GLY A 21 19.94 -41.69 -29.58
C GLY A 21 20.56 -40.35 -30.01
N VAL A 22 21.88 -40.33 -30.26
CA VAL A 22 22.63 -39.14 -30.67
C VAL A 22 22.55 -39.00 -32.18
N GLY A 23 22.00 -37.88 -32.63
CA GLY A 23 22.01 -37.50 -34.04
C GLY A 23 23.40 -37.05 -34.47
N THR A 24 23.86 -37.50 -35.64
CA THR A 24 25.05 -36.95 -36.28
C THR A 24 24.64 -36.20 -37.53
N TRP A 25 25.39 -35.15 -37.86
CA TRP A 25 25.16 -34.37 -39.06
C TRP A 25 26.46 -33.87 -39.69
N GLU A 26 26.45 -33.74 -41.02
CA GLU A 26 27.52 -33.18 -41.83
C GLU A 26 26.91 -32.23 -42.86
N TRP A 27 27.23 -30.94 -42.78
CA TRP A 27 26.88 -29.97 -43.82
C TRP A 27 28.09 -29.71 -44.71
N ASN A 28 28.00 -30.11 -45.97
CA ASN A 28 28.98 -29.79 -47.00
C ASN A 28 28.65 -28.43 -47.62
N PHE A 29 29.56 -27.46 -47.50
CA PHE A 29 29.33 -26.09 -47.95
C PHE A 29 29.35 -25.94 -49.47
N ALA A 30 30.02 -26.83 -50.20
CA ALA A 30 30.13 -26.74 -51.66
C ALA A 30 28.88 -27.27 -52.36
N SER A 31 28.28 -28.36 -51.85
CA SER A 31 27.07 -28.95 -52.42
C SER A 31 25.78 -28.46 -51.76
N ASP A 32 25.88 -27.70 -50.67
CA ASP A 32 24.78 -27.31 -49.79
C ASP A 32 23.92 -28.49 -49.30
N ARG A 33 24.58 -29.62 -49.04
CA ARG A 33 23.94 -30.86 -48.55
C ARG A 33 24.25 -31.12 -47.09
N VAL A 34 23.21 -31.37 -46.31
CA VAL A 34 23.24 -31.76 -44.90
C VAL A 34 22.89 -33.24 -44.81
N ARG A 35 23.88 -34.06 -44.51
CA ARG A 35 23.72 -35.49 -44.28
C ARG A 35 23.48 -35.76 -42.81
N TRP A 36 22.52 -36.61 -42.50
CA TRP A 36 22.11 -37.04 -41.16
C TRP A 36 22.33 -38.53 -40.97
N ASN A 37 22.43 -38.99 -39.73
CA ASN A 37 22.13 -40.38 -39.38
C ASN A 37 20.65 -40.56 -39.02
N ARG A 38 20.24 -41.81 -38.82
CA ARG A 38 18.87 -42.17 -38.45
C ARG A 38 18.38 -41.46 -37.18
N SER A 39 19.22 -41.39 -36.14
CA SER A 39 18.87 -40.72 -34.88
C SER A 39 18.59 -39.24 -35.06
N MET A 40 19.31 -38.54 -35.95
CA MET A 40 19.06 -37.14 -36.25
C MET A 40 17.66 -36.94 -36.89
N ALA A 41 17.29 -37.77 -37.87
CA ALA A 41 15.96 -37.74 -38.46
C ALA A 41 14.86 -37.97 -37.40
N LEU A 42 15.08 -38.90 -36.46
CA LEU A 42 14.17 -39.17 -35.35
C LEU A 42 14.04 -37.99 -34.37
N LEU A 43 15.14 -37.31 -34.03
CA LEU A 43 15.12 -36.10 -33.18
C LEU A 43 14.23 -35.00 -33.80
N PHE A 44 14.30 -34.85 -35.12
CA PHE A 44 13.48 -33.90 -35.88
C PHE A 44 12.06 -34.43 -36.18
N GLY A 45 11.77 -35.70 -35.87
CA GLY A 45 10.47 -36.33 -36.13
C GLY A 45 10.18 -36.56 -37.61
N ARG A 46 11.22 -36.71 -38.44
CA ARG A 46 11.13 -36.94 -39.88
C ARG A 46 11.28 -38.44 -40.20
N ASP A 47 11.06 -38.77 -41.47
CA ASP A 47 11.29 -40.11 -42.00
C ASP A 47 12.78 -40.50 -41.81
N PRO A 48 13.09 -41.58 -41.07
CA PRO A 48 14.46 -42.02 -40.82
C PRO A 48 15.24 -42.45 -42.07
N GLU A 49 14.57 -42.68 -43.20
CA GLU A 49 15.23 -43.03 -44.46
C GLU A 49 15.64 -41.80 -45.29
N ILE A 50 15.10 -40.62 -44.97
CA ILE A 50 15.45 -39.35 -45.64
C ILE A 50 16.59 -38.68 -44.87
N LEU A 51 17.82 -39.05 -45.23
CA LEU A 51 19.03 -38.65 -44.52
C LEU A 51 19.85 -37.56 -45.21
N ASP A 52 19.51 -37.17 -46.44
CA ASP A 52 20.27 -36.18 -47.20
C ASP A 52 19.35 -35.02 -47.60
N LEU A 53 19.57 -33.87 -46.99
CA LEU A 53 18.74 -32.67 -47.07
C LEU A 53 19.56 -31.49 -47.57
N SER A 54 18.91 -30.45 -48.07
CA SER A 54 19.54 -29.13 -48.23
C SER A 54 19.63 -28.38 -46.89
N ALA A 55 20.47 -27.35 -46.82
CA ALA A 55 20.48 -26.46 -45.66
C ALA A 55 19.11 -25.80 -45.43
N ALA A 56 18.43 -25.39 -46.52
CA ALA A 56 17.10 -24.80 -46.45
C ALA A 56 16.05 -25.77 -45.84
N GLU A 57 16.04 -27.04 -46.28
CA GLU A 57 15.14 -28.06 -45.72
C GLU A 57 15.43 -28.35 -44.24
N THR A 58 16.70 -28.31 -43.85
CA THR A 58 17.12 -28.46 -42.45
C THR A 58 16.65 -27.28 -41.61
N SER A 59 16.91 -26.05 -42.05
CA SER A 59 16.52 -24.82 -41.36
C SER A 59 15.00 -24.69 -41.23
N ALA A 60 14.22 -25.18 -42.20
CA ALA A 60 12.76 -25.16 -42.15
C ALA A 60 12.18 -25.96 -40.97
N CYS A 61 12.96 -26.88 -40.38
CA CYS A 61 12.53 -27.67 -39.21
C CYS A 61 12.89 -27.02 -37.86
N ILE A 62 13.67 -25.95 -37.89
CA ILE A 62 14.15 -25.22 -36.71
C ILE A 62 13.23 -24.03 -36.48
N PHE A 63 12.99 -23.68 -35.22
CA PHE A 63 12.20 -22.50 -34.89
C PHE A 63 12.84 -21.23 -35.48
N ALA A 64 12.03 -20.42 -36.16
CA ALA A 64 12.49 -19.21 -36.83
C ALA A 64 13.25 -18.24 -35.91
N ALA A 65 12.87 -18.18 -34.63
CA ALA A 65 13.53 -17.34 -33.63
C ALA A 65 14.96 -17.80 -33.28
N ASP A 66 15.30 -19.07 -33.52
CA ASP A 66 16.62 -19.64 -33.18
C ASP A 66 17.59 -19.59 -34.39
N LEU A 67 17.08 -19.38 -35.61
CA LEU A 67 17.88 -19.35 -36.84
C LEU A 67 18.95 -18.23 -36.88
N PRO A 68 18.68 -16.98 -36.48
CA PRO A 68 19.68 -15.91 -36.53
C PRO A 68 20.92 -16.22 -35.68
N GLU A 69 20.69 -16.72 -34.46
CA GLU A 69 21.79 -17.11 -33.56
C GLU A 69 22.53 -18.34 -34.09
N MET A 70 21.83 -19.32 -34.67
CA MET A 70 22.46 -20.48 -35.30
C MET A 70 23.39 -20.05 -36.46
N GLN A 71 22.92 -19.20 -37.36
CA GLN A 71 23.72 -18.67 -38.47
C GLN A 71 24.95 -17.91 -37.95
N GLN A 72 24.78 -17.09 -36.92
CA GLN A 72 25.89 -16.37 -36.29
C GLN A 72 26.92 -17.32 -35.67
N ARG A 73 26.48 -18.35 -34.94
CA ARG A 73 27.37 -19.34 -34.31
C ARG A 73 28.11 -20.19 -35.32
N VAL A 74 27.46 -20.57 -36.42
CA VAL A 74 28.12 -21.27 -37.53
C VAL A 74 29.19 -20.37 -38.18
N ALA A 75 28.84 -19.12 -38.49
CA ALA A 75 29.79 -18.17 -39.09
C ALA A 75 30.97 -17.82 -38.17
N ALA A 76 30.77 -17.80 -36.86
CA ALA A 76 31.84 -17.64 -35.87
C ALA A 76 32.73 -18.89 -35.81
N SER A 77 32.13 -20.09 -35.75
CA SER A 77 32.86 -21.36 -35.70
C SER A 77 33.78 -21.57 -36.91
N THR A 78 33.33 -21.21 -38.12
CA THR A 78 34.13 -21.33 -39.35
C THR A 78 35.23 -20.27 -39.46
N ARG A 79 34.98 -19.05 -38.99
CA ARG A 79 35.95 -17.95 -39.04
C ARG A 79 37.05 -18.11 -37.99
N ASP A 80 36.63 -18.36 -36.76
CA ASP A 80 37.50 -18.34 -35.58
C ASP A 80 38.09 -19.73 -35.29
N ARG A 81 37.69 -20.74 -36.06
CA ARG A 81 38.08 -22.15 -35.91
C ARG A 81 37.77 -22.72 -34.52
N THR A 82 36.69 -22.25 -33.92
CA THR A 82 36.17 -22.71 -32.63
C THR A 82 35.07 -23.75 -32.81
N ALA A 83 34.75 -24.50 -31.74
CA ALA A 83 33.63 -25.42 -31.78
C ALA A 83 32.29 -24.67 -31.85
N TYR A 84 31.40 -25.11 -32.74
CA TYR A 84 30.00 -24.75 -32.73
C TYR A 84 29.32 -25.41 -31.52
N SER A 85 28.52 -24.67 -30.76
CA SER A 85 27.69 -25.21 -29.68
C SER A 85 26.47 -24.32 -29.48
N MET A 86 25.29 -24.93 -29.46
CA MET A 86 24.00 -24.24 -29.34
C MET A 86 22.88 -25.17 -28.86
N ASP A 87 21.95 -24.60 -28.09
CA ASP A 87 20.64 -25.19 -27.82
C ASP A 87 19.60 -24.52 -28.74
N PHE A 88 18.80 -25.29 -29.46
CA PHE A 88 17.77 -24.77 -30.37
C PHE A 88 16.52 -25.64 -30.37
N ARG A 89 15.40 -25.06 -30.76
CA ARG A 89 14.12 -25.76 -30.83
C ARG A 89 13.87 -26.32 -32.22
N VAL A 90 13.36 -27.54 -32.25
CA VAL A 90 12.81 -28.16 -33.46
C VAL A 90 11.31 -28.37 -33.31
N ALA A 91 10.58 -28.01 -34.37
CA ALA A 91 9.15 -28.27 -34.48
C ALA A 91 8.95 -29.63 -35.15
N ARG A 92 8.39 -30.60 -34.42
CA ARG A 92 8.13 -31.93 -34.98
C ARG A 92 6.75 -31.99 -35.63
N PRO A 93 6.53 -32.87 -36.62
CA PRO A 93 5.19 -33.20 -37.10
C PRO A 93 4.27 -33.57 -35.93
N GLY A 94 3.08 -32.98 -35.87
CA GLY A 94 2.15 -33.11 -34.73
C GLY A 94 2.27 -32.03 -33.65
N GLY A 95 3.15 -31.04 -33.81
CA GLY A 95 3.18 -29.82 -33.01
C GLY A 95 3.99 -29.88 -31.71
N SER A 96 4.58 -31.04 -31.37
CA SER A 96 5.49 -31.14 -30.23
C SER A 96 6.81 -30.42 -30.51
N ILE A 97 7.35 -29.76 -29.48
CA ILE A 97 8.65 -29.07 -29.54
C ILE A 97 9.68 -29.92 -28.82
N ARG A 98 10.88 -30.05 -29.40
CA ARG A 98 12.07 -30.55 -28.70
C ARG A 98 13.15 -29.49 -28.66
N TRP A 99 13.85 -29.43 -27.54
CA TRP A 99 15.12 -28.72 -27.45
C TRP A 99 16.24 -29.68 -27.79
N LEU A 100 17.05 -29.31 -28.78
CA LEU A 100 18.25 -30.05 -29.13
C LEU A 100 19.46 -29.24 -28.71
N ARG A 101 20.42 -29.89 -28.08
CA ARG A 101 21.78 -29.37 -27.94
C ARG A 101 22.61 -29.94 -29.06
N SER A 102 23.25 -29.08 -29.84
CA SER A 102 24.19 -29.51 -30.87
C SER A 102 25.56 -28.89 -30.71
N THR A 103 26.58 -29.71 -30.89
CA THR A 103 27.98 -29.34 -30.88
C THR A 103 28.65 -29.83 -32.15
N GLY A 104 29.48 -29.01 -32.77
CA GLY A 104 30.15 -29.33 -34.03
C GLY A 104 31.46 -28.61 -34.22
N LYS A 105 32.16 -28.95 -35.31
CA LYS A 105 33.41 -28.31 -35.72
C LYS A 105 33.50 -28.24 -37.24
N ALA A 106 34.12 -27.18 -37.74
CA ALA A 106 34.38 -27.03 -39.16
C ALA A 106 35.56 -27.90 -39.59
N ILE A 107 35.47 -28.48 -40.77
CA ILE A 107 36.53 -29.18 -41.49
C ILE A 107 37.07 -28.22 -42.55
N TYR A 108 38.39 -28.21 -42.72
CA TYR A 108 39.08 -27.31 -43.64
C TYR A 108 39.83 -28.10 -44.72
N GLY A 109 39.83 -27.57 -45.93
CA GLY A 109 40.64 -28.05 -47.05
C GLY A 109 42.12 -27.72 -46.88
N ALA A 110 42.94 -28.23 -47.80
CA ALA A 110 44.38 -27.95 -47.81
C ALA A 110 44.71 -26.46 -48.06
N ASP A 111 43.77 -25.73 -48.67
CA ASP A 111 43.78 -24.28 -48.88
C ASP A 111 43.39 -23.47 -47.63
N GLY A 112 43.00 -24.14 -46.53
CA GLY A 112 42.57 -23.51 -45.29
C GLY A 112 41.14 -22.98 -45.32
N VAL A 113 40.38 -23.23 -46.39
CA VAL A 113 38.96 -22.85 -46.53
C VAL A 113 38.08 -23.92 -45.88
N ALA A 114 37.03 -23.52 -45.18
CA ALA A 114 36.10 -24.46 -44.57
C ALA A 114 35.32 -25.22 -45.67
N THR A 115 35.34 -26.55 -45.63
CA THR A 115 34.70 -27.42 -46.63
C THR A 115 33.43 -28.08 -46.11
N ALA A 116 33.36 -28.33 -44.80
CA ALA A 116 32.18 -28.89 -44.16
C ALA A 116 32.06 -28.47 -42.69
N LEU A 117 30.89 -28.65 -42.10
CA LEU A 117 30.65 -28.57 -40.67
C LEU A 117 30.06 -29.89 -40.21
N VAL A 118 30.71 -30.54 -39.24
CA VAL A 118 30.26 -31.83 -38.70
C VAL A 118 29.95 -31.71 -37.23
N GLY A 119 28.94 -32.43 -36.76
CA GLY A 119 28.55 -32.36 -35.37
C GLY A 119 27.63 -33.48 -34.92
N ILE A 120 27.29 -33.37 -33.64
CA ILE A 120 26.30 -34.21 -32.98
C ILE A 120 25.15 -33.35 -32.47
N ALA A 121 23.99 -33.95 -32.28
CA ALA A 121 22.85 -33.38 -31.60
C ALA A 121 22.19 -34.42 -30.69
N PHE A 122 21.66 -33.99 -29.55
CA PHE A 122 20.90 -34.84 -28.65
C PHE A 122 19.75 -34.04 -28.02
N ASP A 123 18.75 -34.76 -27.53
CA ASP A 123 17.58 -34.19 -26.89
C ASP A 123 17.94 -33.65 -25.49
N ASP A 124 17.66 -32.36 -25.26
CA ASP A 124 17.88 -31.66 -24.00
C ASP A 124 16.57 -31.06 -23.45
N THR A 125 15.41 -31.55 -23.95
CA THR A 125 14.08 -31.03 -23.61
C THR A 125 13.78 -31.13 -22.12
N GLU A 126 14.11 -32.26 -21.48
CA GLU A 126 13.85 -32.48 -20.05
C GLU A 126 14.63 -31.48 -19.18
N ARG A 127 15.91 -31.27 -19.47
CA ARG A 127 16.77 -30.34 -18.72
C ARG A 127 16.26 -28.90 -18.80
N VAL A 128 15.91 -28.44 -20.01
CA VAL A 128 15.37 -27.09 -20.23
C VAL A 128 14.01 -26.94 -19.53
N GLY A 129 13.16 -27.98 -19.56
CA GLY A 129 11.89 -28.02 -18.85
C GLY A 129 12.05 -27.87 -17.34
N LEU A 130 12.93 -28.65 -16.73
CA LEU A 130 13.24 -28.57 -15.30
C LEU A 130 13.83 -27.22 -14.91
N GLN A 131 14.77 -26.69 -15.69
CA GLN A 131 15.37 -25.38 -15.43
C GLN A 131 14.31 -24.27 -15.43
N ARG A 132 13.35 -24.33 -16.36
CA ARG A 132 12.24 -23.37 -16.42
C ARG A 132 11.28 -23.54 -15.24
N GLN A 133 10.96 -24.76 -14.83
CA GLN A 133 10.12 -25.01 -13.65
C GLN A 133 10.77 -24.47 -12.37
N LEU A 134 12.08 -24.69 -12.19
CA LEU A 134 12.83 -24.15 -11.05
C LEU A 134 12.87 -22.63 -11.05
N GLY A 135 13.03 -22.01 -12.23
CA GLY A 135 12.94 -20.55 -12.39
C GLY A 135 11.58 -20.02 -11.93
N ASN A 136 10.50 -20.58 -12.47
CA ASN A 136 9.14 -20.18 -12.11
C ASN A 136 8.85 -20.35 -10.61
N ALA A 137 9.25 -21.49 -10.02
CA ALA A 137 9.04 -21.76 -8.59
C ALA A 137 9.83 -20.81 -7.69
N ARG A 138 11.03 -20.38 -8.13
CA ARG A 138 11.82 -19.37 -7.43
C ARG A 138 11.14 -18.01 -7.48
N ASP A 139 10.66 -17.60 -8.64
CA ASP A 139 9.98 -16.30 -8.81
C ASP A 139 8.69 -16.26 -7.98
N GLU A 140 7.91 -17.33 -7.95
CA GLU A 140 6.70 -17.46 -7.13
C GLU A 140 7.03 -17.39 -5.63
N ARG A 141 8.07 -18.12 -5.18
CA ARG A 141 8.54 -18.05 -3.79
C ARG A 141 8.97 -16.64 -3.41
N ASP A 142 9.72 -15.96 -4.28
CA ASP A 142 10.23 -14.62 -4.00
C ASP A 142 9.06 -13.61 -3.90
N ALA A 143 8.04 -13.74 -4.75
CA ALA A 143 6.80 -12.96 -4.63
C ALA A 143 6.03 -13.23 -3.33
N LEU A 144 5.92 -14.49 -2.91
CA LEU A 144 5.27 -14.87 -1.64
C LEU A 144 6.02 -14.30 -0.42
N LEU A 145 7.35 -14.37 -0.42
CA LEU A 145 8.18 -13.81 0.65
C LEU A 145 8.02 -12.29 0.76
N GLU A 146 7.94 -11.59 -0.37
CA GLU A 146 7.72 -10.14 -0.37
C GLU A 146 6.33 -9.78 0.17
N SER A 147 5.31 -10.54 -0.22
CA SER A 147 3.96 -10.36 0.33
C SER A 147 3.88 -10.63 1.83
N GLU A 148 4.56 -11.66 2.32
CA GLU A 148 4.63 -11.99 3.75
C GLU A 148 5.31 -10.87 4.55
N ARG A 149 6.46 -10.38 4.07
CA ARG A 149 7.18 -9.25 4.68
C ARG A 149 6.29 -8.02 4.76
N ALA A 150 5.63 -7.65 3.66
CA ALA A 150 4.73 -6.50 3.64
C ALA A 150 3.54 -6.66 4.60
N ALA A 151 2.98 -7.87 4.73
CA ALA A 151 1.91 -8.15 5.69
C ALA A 151 2.42 -8.04 7.15
N ARG A 152 3.60 -8.61 7.43
CA ARG A 152 4.23 -8.57 8.74
C ARG A 152 4.57 -7.15 9.17
N GLU A 153 5.15 -6.35 8.29
CA GLU A 153 5.43 -4.93 8.59
C GLU A 153 4.17 -4.15 8.95
N ARG A 154 3.05 -4.39 8.25
CA ARG A 154 1.76 -3.74 8.59
C ARG A 154 1.27 -4.16 9.97
N ALA A 155 1.35 -5.46 10.28
CA ALA A 155 0.95 -5.98 11.59
C ALA A 155 1.82 -5.39 12.71
N GLU A 156 3.15 -5.37 12.55
CA GLU A 156 4.07 -4.80 13.53
C GLU A 156 3.85 -3.29 13.74
N ARG A 157 3.52 -2.54 12.67
CA ARG A 157 3.17 -1.12 12.81
C ARG A 157 1.91 -0.91 13.65
N THR A 158 0.88 -1.73 13.43
CA THR A 158 -0.37 -1.66 14.21
C THR A 158 -0.12 -2.00 15.68
N ASP A 159 0.70 -3.02 15.95
CA ASP A 159 0.98 -3.44 17.33
C ASP A 159 1.81 -2.38 18.09
N ARG A 160 2.83 -1.79 17.43
CA ARG A 160 3.58 -0.67 18.03
C ARG A 160 2.70 0.54 18.33
N MET A 161 1.79 0.91 17.43
CA MET A 161 0.84 2.00 17.69
C MET A 161 -0.07 1.72 18.89
N LYS A 162 -0.48 0.45 19.07
CA LYS A 162 -1.28 0.02 20.22
C LYS A 162 -0.49 0.11 21.52
N ASP A 163 0.79 -0.30 21.53
CA ASP A 163 1.64 -0.22 22.72
C ASP A 163 1.95 1.23 23.10
N GLU A 164 2.31 2.06 22.12
CA GLU A 164 2.52 3.51 22.32
C GLU A 164 1.25 4.19 22.84
N PHE A 165 0.08 3.78 22.33
CA PHE A 165 -1.21 4.23 22.85
C PHE A 165 -1.42 3.82 24.31
N LEU A 166 -1.19 2.55 24.68
CA LEU A 166 -1.40 2.09 26.05
C LEU A 166 -0.46 2.80 27.04
N ALA A 167 0.77 3.08 26.61
CA ALA A 167 1.73 3.85 27.40
C ALA A 167 1.26 5.30 27.60
N THR A 168 0.85 5.97 26.53
CA THR A 168 0.35 7.36 26.55
C THR A 168 -0.92 7.47 27.37
N LEU A 169 -1.86 6.54 27.17
CA LEU A 169 -3.10 6.44 27.94
C LEU A 169 -2.82 6.32 29.44
N SER A 170 -1.90 5.44 29.82
CA SER A 170 -1.53 5.26 31.23
C SER A 170 -0.98 6.54 31.84
N HIS A 171 -0.19 7.32 31.09
CA HIS A 171 0.36 8.59 31.54
C HIS A 171 -0.72 9.68 31.69
N GLU A 172 -1.57 9.82 30.67
CA GLU A 172 -2.64 10.82 30.65
C GLU A 172 -3.75 10.54 31.66
N LEU A 173 -4.00 9.28 32.02
CA LEU A 173 -4.90 8.94 33.12
C LEU A 173 -4.26 9.20 34.51
N ARG A 174 -2.97 8.91 34.66
CA ARG A 174 -2.29 9.03 35.95
C ARG A 174 -2.10 10.49 36.38
N THR A 175 -1.87 11.39 35.43
CA THR A 175 -1.59 12.81 35.69
C THR A 175 -2.74 13.53 36.44
N PRO A 176 -3.99 13.56 35.94
CA PRO A 176 -5.09 14.19 36.67
C PRO A 176 -5.41 13.47 37.98
N LEU A 177 -5.30 12.13 38.00
CA LEU A 177 -5.53 11.34 39.21
C LEU A 177 -4.53 11.70 40.32
N ASN A 178 -3.24 11.82 40.00
CA ASN A 178 -2.20 12.22 40.94
C ASN A 178 -2.45 13.65 41.47
N ALA A 179 -2.93 14.56 40.62
CA ALA A 179 -3.30 15.91 41.04
C ALA A 179 -4.49 15.91 42.01
N VAL A 180 -5.54 15.11 41.73
CA VAL A 180 -6.69 14.92 42.65
C VAL A 180 -6.23 14.37 43.99
N LEU A 181 -5.43 13.30 43.97
CA LEU A 181 -4.92 12.67 45.20
C LEU A 181 -4.01 13.62 45.99
N GLY A 182 -3.15 14.38 45.31
CA GLY A 182 -2.26 15.36 45.93
C GLY A 182 -3.03 16.47 46.66
N TRP A 183 -4.00 17.10 45.98
CA TRP A 183 -4.83 18.13 46.62
C TRP A 183 -5.71 17.57 47.73
N ALA A 184 -6.26 16.37 47.57
CA ALA A 184 -7.02 15.71 48.63
C ALA A 184 -6.16 15.45 49.88
N GLN A 185 -4.88 15.07 49.71
CA GLN A 185 -3.94 14.91 50.83
C GLN A 185 -3.60 16.24 51.50
N ILE A 186 -3.34 17.31 50.73
CA ILE A 186 -3.05 18.65 51.25
C ILE A 186 -4.21 19.17 52.10
N LEU A 187 -5.44 19.08 51.56
CA LEU A 187 -6.66 19.49 52.25
C LEU A 187 -6.89 18.67 53.53
N ARG A 188 -6.62 17.36 53.49
CA ARG A 188 -6.76 16.46 54.65
C ARG A 188 -5.75 16.75 55.75
N LEU A 189 -4.52 17.11 55.39
CA LEU A 189 -3.44 17.41 56.34
C LEU A 189 -3.52 18.82 56.93
N LYS A 190 -4.53 19.63 56.56
CA LYS A 190 -4.67 21.05 56.93
C LYS A 190 -3.40 21.85 56.67
N THR A 191 -2.61 21.46 55.67
CA THR A 191 -1.37 22.15 55.32
C THR A 191 -1.73 23.27 54.35
N GLY A 192 -2.16 24.42 54.89
CA GLY A 192 -2.79 25.52 54.14
C GLY A 192 -4.13 25.89 54.78
N ASP A 193 -4.07 26.58 55.92
CA ASP A 193 -5.24 26.89 56.78
C ASP A 193 -6.06 28.11 56.31
N GLY A 194 -5.81 28.61 55.09
CA GLY A 194 -6.55 29.73 54.49
C GLY A 194 -7.82 29.26 53.75
N PRO A 195 -8.95 29.99 53.84
CA PRO A 195 -10.14 29.74 53.01
C PRO A 195 -9.83 29.68 51.50
N ASP A 196 -8.82 30.42 51.05
CA ASP A 196 -8.38 30.48 49.66
C ASP A 196 -7.65 29.20 49.21
N ASP A 197 -6.87 28.56 50.09
CA ASP A 197 -6.18 27.29 49.79
C ASP A 197 -7.17 26.13 49.66
N VAL A 198 -8.22 26.13 50.49
CA VAL A 198 -9.33 25.16 50.40
C VAL A 198 -10.06 25.31 49.08
N LYS A 199 -10.43 26.55 48.71
CA LYS A 199 -11.10 26.85 47.45
C LYS A 199 -10.25 26.40 46.26
N ARG A 200 -8.96 26.76 46.25
CA ARG A 200 -8.01 26.38 45.19
C ARG A 200 -7.85 24.87 45.05
N GLY A 201 -7.77 24.15 46.17
CA GLY A 201 -7.69 22.69 46.18
C GLY A 201 -8.95 22.03 45.62
N LEU A 202 -10.13 22.49 46.01
CA LEU A 202 -11.41 22.00 45.48
C LEU A 202 -11.55 22.27 43.97
N GLU A 203 -11.23 23.48 43.51
CA GLU A 203 -11.23 23.82 42.09
C GLU A 203 -10.26 22.96 41.28
N ALA A 204 -9.09 22.64 41.84
CA ALA A 204 -8.13 21.76 41.21
C ALA A 204 -8.61 20.31 41.14
N ILE A 205 -9.25 19.80 42.20
CA ILE A 205 -9.85 18.45 42.21
C ILE A 205 -10.96 18.36 41.16
N GLU A 206 -11.90 19.30 41.15
CA GLU A 206 -13.03 19.32 40.22
C GLU A 206 -12.56 19.37 38.77
N ARG A 207 -11.61 20.27 38.45
CA ARG A 207 -11.04 20.38 37.11
C ARG A 207 -10.40 19.07 36.64
N ASN A 208 -9.59 18.43 37.49
CA ASN A 208 -8.92 17.18 37.12
C ASN A 208 -9.90 15.99 37.02
N ALA A 209 -10.94 15.95 37.85
CA ALA A 209 -12.00 14.94 37.75
C ALA A 209 -12.79 15.06 36.43
N ARG A 210 -13.08 16.29 36.00
CA ARG A 210 -13.71 16.55 34.68
C ARG A 210 -12.82 16.12 33.53
N LEU A 211 -11.52 16.45 33.59
CA LEU A 211 -10.53 15.98 32.60
C LEU A 211 -10.48 14.45 32.53
N GLN A 212 -10.49 13.77 33.68
CA GLN A 212 -10.50 12.32 33.75
C GLN A 212 -11.75 11.72 33.11
N THR A 213 -12.92 12.33 33.35
CA THR A 213 -14.20 11.89 32.75
C THR A 213 -14.16 12.01 31.24
N GLN A 214 -13.72 13.17 30.72
CA GLN A 214 -13.55 13.39 29.28
C GLN A 214 -12.62 12.36 28.64
N LEU A 215 -11.48 12.06 29.27
CA LEU A 215 -10.54 11.05 28.77
C LEU A 215 -11.19 9.66 28.70
N ILE A 216 -12.00 9.29 29.69
CA ILE A 216 -12.71 8.01 29.69
C ILE A 216 -13.75 7.96 28.56
N ASP A 217 -14.51 9.04 28.37
CA ASP A 217 -15.52 9.11 27.32
C ASP A 217 -14.90 9.05 25.92
N ASP A 218 -13.81 9.78 25.67
CA ASP A 218 -13.04 9.72 24.42
C ASP A 218 -12.54 8.30 24.11
N LEU A 219 -12.12 7.55 25.15
CA LEU A 219 -11.68 6.17 25.00
C LEU A 219 -12.81 5.20 24.68
N LEU A 220 -13.96 5.38 25.34
CA LEU A 220 -15.15 4.55 25.09
C LEU A 220 -15.67 4.78 23.68
N ASP A 221 -15.70 6.03 23.22
CA ASP A 221 -16.06 6.36 21.85
C ASP A 221 -15.06 5.77 20.86
N MET A 222 -13.76 5.91 21.09
CA MET A 222 -12.75 5.28 20.24
C MET A 222 -12.86 3.75 20.20
N SER A 223 -13.14 3.10 21.33
CA SER A 223 -13.36 1.65 21.38
C SER A 223 -14.57 1.22 20.53
N ARG A 224 -15.68 1.98 20.61
CA ARG A 224 -16.86 1.74 19.78
C ARG A 224 -16.58 1.99 18.30
N ILE A 225 -15.79 3.02 17.99
CA ILE A 225 -15.36 3.37 16.62
C ILE A 225 -14.52 2.23 16.03
N ILE A 226 -13.47 1.80 16.73
CA ILE A 226 -12.54 0.75 16.27
C ILE A 226 -13.28 -0.58 16.07
N SER A 227 -14.22 -0.90 16.95
CA SER A 227 -15.02 -2.12 16.84
C SER A 227 -16.15 -2.04 15.81
N GLY A 228 -16.33 -0.90 15.12
CA GLY A 228 -17.43 -0.69 14.17
C GLY A 228 -18.82 -0.74 14.82
N LYS A 229 -18.89 -0.50 16.15
CA LYS A 229 -20.11 -0.60 16.95
C LYS A 229 -20.79 0.73 17.20
N VAL A 230 -20.26 1.84 16.67
CA VAL A 230 -20.96 3.13 16.72
C VAL A 230 -22.23 3.01 15.89
N ARG A 231 -23.37 3.12 16.55
CA ARG A 231 -24.67 3.29 15.92
C ARG A 231 -25.09 4.73 16.15
N LEU A 232 -25.37 5.43 15.06
CA LEU A 232 -26.01 6.74 15.13
C LEU A 232 -27.50 6.53 15.35
N ASP A 233 -28.12 7.47 16.07
CA ASP A 233 -29.58 7.59 16.16
C ASP A 233 -30.02 8.83 15.35
N PRO A 234 -30.11 8.72 14.01
CA PRO A 234 -30.31 9.87 13.15
C PRO A 234 -31.72 10.43 13.27
N HIS A 235 -31.78 11.74 13.50
CA HIS A 235 -32.99 12.55 13.52
C HIS A 235 -32.90 13.64 12.45
N GLN A 236 -34.03 14.27 12.14
CA GLN A 236 -34.06 15.50 11.35
C GLN A 236 -33.60 16.65 12.25
N VAL A 237 -32.43 17.23 11.96
CA VAL A 237 -31.78 18.22 12.83
C VAL A 237 -31.42 19.47 12.06
N TYR A 238 -31.59 20.62 12.70
CA TYR A 238 -31.00 21.89 12.28
C TYR A 238 -29.67 22.08 13.03
N PRO A 239 -28.51 22.10 12.34
CA PRO A 239 -27.20 22.13 13.00
C PRO A 239 -26.97 23.30 13.95
N VAL A 240 -27.70 24.40 13.79
CA VAL A 240 -27.64 25.58 14.67
C VAL A 240 -27.85 25.18 16.14
N GLU A 241 -28.79 24.28 16.44
CA GLU A 241 -29.10 23.85 17.81
C GLU A 241 -27.91 23.12 18.44
N SER A 242 -27.25 22.23 17.69
CA SER A 242 -26.05 21.53 18.15
C SER A 242 -24.86 22.47 18.33
N ILE A 243 -24.75 23.52 17.51
CA ILE A 243 -23.71 24.54 17.62
C ILE A 243 -23.92 25.38 18.88
N GLU A 244 -25.13 25.87 19.10
CA GLU A 244 -25.48 26.66 20.29
C GLU A 244 -25.24 25.86 21.58
N ALA A 245 -25.69 24.60 21.62
CA ALA A 245 -25.47 23.73 22.77
C ALA A 245 -23.98 23.45 23.04
N ALA A 246 -23.15 23.33 22.00
CA ALA A 246 -21.70 23.21 22.18
C ALA A 246 -21.10 24.52 22.71
N MET A 247 -21.54 25.66 22.19
CA MET A 247 -21.06 26.99 22.61
C MET A 247 -21.39 27.30 24.07
N GLU A 248 -22.59 26.99 24.56
CA GLU A 248 -22.99 27.24 25.95
C GLU A 248 -21.97 26.67 26.95
N THR A 249 -21.42 25.50 26.64
CA THR A 249 -20.43 24.83 27.49
C THR A 249 -19.02 25.44 27.38
N LEU A 250 -18.68 26.05 26.24
CA LEU A 250 -17.33 26.53 25.93
C LEU A 250 -17.13 28.04 26.18
N LEU A 251 -18.20 28.83 26.13
CA LEU A 251 -18.16 30.27 26.37
C LEU A 251 -17.48 30.65 27.70
N PRO A 252 -17.76 29.99 28.84
CA PRO A 252 -17.08 30.29 30.10
C PRO A 252 -15.56 30.03 30.03
N THR A 253 -15.15 28.95 29.37
CA THR A 253 -13.74 28.57 29.21
C THR A 253 -13.00 29.54 28.29
N ALA A 254 -13.61 29.93 27.18
CA ALA A 254 -13.06 30.93 26.25
C ALA A 254 -12.91 32.30 26.93
N ALA A 255 -13.94 32.74 27.67
CA ALA A 255 -13.92 33.99 28.41
C ALA A 255 -12.82 33.99 29.49
N ALA A 256 -12.67 32.90 30.25
CA ALA A 256 -11.62 32.76 31.26
C ALA A 256 -10.20 32.80 30.65
N LYS A 257 -10.04 32.28 29.42
CA LYS A 257 -8.77 32.35 28.67
C LYS A 257 -8.56 33.72 28.01
N GLY A 258 -9.62 34.50 27.83
CA GLY A 258 -9.62 35.76 27.09
C GLY A 258 -9.56 35.55 25.57
N VAL A 259 -10.25 34.54 25.06
CA VAL A 259 -10.43 34.28 23.63
C VAL A 259 -11.84 34.71 23.22
N HIS A 260 -11.95 35.47 22.14
CA HIS A 260 -13.24 35.93 21.62
C HIS A 260 -13.85 34.89 20.68
N ILE A 261 -15.13 34.56 20.86
CA ILE A 261 -15.87 33.68 19.95
C ILE A 261 -16.84 34.52 19.13
N GLU A 262 -16.72 34.47 17.81
CA GLU A 262 -17.60 35.13 16.85
C GLU A 262 -18.45 34.10 16.12
N THR A 263 -19.72 34.44 15.85
CA THR A 263 -20.67 33.53 15.22
C THR A 263 -21.32 34.18 14.01
N SER A 264 -21.49 33.40 12.95
CA SER A 264 -22.32 33.73 11.80
C SER A 264 -23.11 32.49 11.42
N LEU A 265 -24.30 32.35 12.01
CA LEU A 265 -25.10 31.14 11.90
C LEU A 265 -26.34 31.39 11.03
N ASP A 266 -26.40 30.73 9.88
CA ASP A 266 -27.65 30.62 9.12
C ASP A 266 -28.59 29.64 9.82
N ALA A 267 -29.55 30.17 10.59
CA ALA A 267 -30.53 29.36 11.31
C ALA A 267 -31.43 28.52 10.39
N THR A 268 -31.46 28.80 9.08
CA THR A 268 -32.24 28.05 8.10
C THR A 268 -31.46 26.92 7.43
N ALA A 269 -30.13 26.86 7.63
CA ALA A 269 -29.28 25.84 7.04
C ALA A 269 -29.65 24.44 7.55
N GLY A 270 -30.13 23.59 6.64
CA GLY A 270 -30.65 22.26 6.95
C GLY A 270 -32.03 22.03 6.34
N PRO A 271 -32.78 21.01 6.80
CA PRO A 271 -32.41 20.02 7.81
C PRO A 271 -31.44 18.95 7.28
N ILE A 272 -30.68 18.34 8.18
CA ILE A 272 -29.82 17.18 7.90
C ILE A 272 -30.30 15.95 8.67
N SER A 273 -29.89 14.75 8.21
CA SER A 273 -30.11 13.50 8.95
C SER A 273 -28.93 13.25 9.88
N ALA A 274 -29.06 13.58 11.16
CA ALA A 274 -27.97 13.47 12.11
C ALA A 274 -28.38 13.05 13.53
N ASP A 275 -27.46 12.43 14.25
CA ASP A 275 -27.59 12.22 15.69
C ASP A 275 -27.23 13.54 16.41
N PRO A 276 -28.19 14.21 17.09
CA PRO A 276 -27.96 15.52 17.69
C PRO A 276 -26.81 15.51 18.71
N SER A 277 -26.70 14.45 19.51
CA SER A 277 -25.69 14.34 20.55
C SER A 277 -24.29 14.18 19.97
N ARG A 278 -24.18 13.40 18.89
CA ARG A 278 -22.91 13.18 18.17
C ARG A 278 -22.50 14.40 17.35
N LEU A 279 -23.45 15.11 16.76
CA LEU A 279 -23.18 16.37 16.08
C LEU A 279 -22.70 17.45 17.06
N GLN A 280 -23.35 17.59 18.22
CA GLN A 280 -22.89 18.48 19.28
C GLN A 280 -21.45 18.13 19.73
N GLN A 281 -21.15 16.84 19.90
CA GLN A 281 -19.80 16.37 20.23
C GLN A 281 -18.76 16.76 19.17
N VAL A 282 -19.10 16.64 17.89
CA VAL A 282 -18.25 17.07 16.77
C VAL A 282 -17.93 18.55 16.87
N VAL A 283 -18.95 19.40 17.01
CA VAL A 283 -18.78 20.85 17.11
C VAL A 283 -17.99 21.23 18.36
N TRP A 284 -18.29 20.61 19.49
CA TRP A 284 -17.58 20.82 20.74
C TRP A 284 -16.09 20.49 20.62
N ASN A 285 -15.73 19.37 19.99
CA ASN A 285 -14.34 18.99 19.77
C ASN A 285 -13.58 20.00 18.90
N LEU A 286 -14.22 20.52 17.85
CA LEU A 286 -13.62 21.56 17.00
C LEU A 286 -13.42 22.87 17.76
N LEU A 287 -14.46 23.37 18.42
CA LEU A 287 -14.41 24.63 19.18
C LEU A 287 -13.45 24.53 20.38
N SER A 288 -13.45 23.41 21.09
CA SER A 288 -12.54 23.16 22.22
C SER A 288 -11.08 23.19 21.76
N ASN A 289 -10.76 22.58 20.62
CA ASN A 289 -9.42 22.66 20.02
C ASN A 289 -9.07 24.09 19.60
N ALA A 290 -9.96 24.78 18.90
CA ALA A 290 -9.76 26.18 18.50
C ALA A 290 -9.46 27.08 19.70
N VAL A 291 -10.27 27.00 20.76
CA VAL A 291 -10.05 27.75 22.02
C VAL A 291 -8.76 27.31 22.72
N LYS A 292 -8.44 26.01 22.74
CA LYS A 292 -7.23 25.46 23.36
C LYS A 292 -5.96 25.99 22.68
N PHE A 293 -5.93 26.09 21.36
CA PHE A 293 -4.73 26.46 20.60
C PHE A 293 -4.65 27.95 20.23
N THR A 294 -5.69 28.73 20.54
CA THR A 294 -5.68 30.20 20.39
C THR A 294 -5.08 30.89 21.63
N PRO A 295 -4.05 31.74 21.48
CA PRO A 295 -3.53 32.55 22.57
C PRO A 295 -4.55 33.55 23.13
N ARG A 296 -4.30 34.07 24.34
CA ARG A 296 -5.12 35.13 24.94
C ARG A 296 -5.15 36.36 24.03
N GLY A 297 -6.33 36.93 23.81
CA GLY A 297 -6.57 38.05 22.91
C GLY A 297 -6.83 37.65 21.45
N GLY A 298 -6.72 36.37 21.10
CA GLY A 298 -7.11 35.86 19.79
C GLY A 298 -8.62 35.63 19.66
N SER A 299 -9.05 35.18 18.48
CA SER A 299 -10.44 34.91 18.17
C SER A 299 -10.65 33.53 17.53
N VAL A 300 -11.87 33.03 17.71
CA VAL A 300 -12.40 31.82 17.06
C VAL A 300 -13.72 32.21 16.41
N GLN A 301 -13.85 31.97 15.12
CA GLN A 301 -15.07 32.21 14.35
C GLN A 301 -15.73 30.88 14.01
N ILE A 302 -17.04 30.77 14.21
CA ILE A 302 -17.85 29.66 13.70
C ILE A 302 -18.88 30.17 12.70
N ILE A 303 -18.87 29.58 11.51
CA ILE A 303 -19.77 29.89 10.40
C ILE A 303 -20.61 28.65 10.10
N LEU A 304 -21.92 28.81 10.11
CA LEU A 304 -22.88 27.82 9.61
C LEU A 304 -23.51 28.39 8.34
N ALA A 305 -23.39 27.68 7.23
CA ALA A 305 -23.95 28.08 5.96
C ALA A 305 -24.53 26.90 5.19
N GLN A 306 -25.51 27.17 4.34
CA GLN A 306 -26.03 26.22 3.37
C GLN A 306 -25.36 26.42 2.01
N SER A 307 -24.98 25.31 1.37
CA SER A 307 -24.37 25.25 0.05
C SER A 307 -25.15 24.31 -0.87
N ALA A 308 -24.80 24.26 -2.16
CA ALA A 308 -25.40 23.32 -3.10
C ALA A 308 -25.14 21.85 -2.72
N ASP A 309 -24.01 21.57 -2.08
CA ASP A 309 -23.57 20.21 -1.73
C ASP A 309 -24.01 19.76 -0.33
N GLY A 310 -24.64 20.65 0.45
CA GLY A 310 -25.07 20.36 1.83
C GLY A 310 -24.90 21.55 2.78
N VAL A 311 -24.83 21.26 4.08
CA VAL A 311 -24.59 22.25 5.13
C VAL A 311 -23.11 22.25 5.52
N THR A 312 -22.50 23.43 5.58
CA THR A 312 -21.10 23.61 5.99
C THR A 312 -21.01 24.22 7.38
N ILE A 313 -20.10 23.68 8.20
CA ILE A 313 -19.71 24.23 9.50
C ILE A 313 -18.21 24.49 9.46
N ASP A 314 -17.83 25.77 9.48
CA ASP A 314 -16.43 26.19 9.47
C ASP A 314 -16.06 26.78 10.83
N VAL A 315 -15.00 26.25 11.44
CA VAL A 315 -14.41 26.77 12.68
C VAL A 315 -13.02 27.29 12.36
N THR A 316 -12.84 28.61 12.42
CA THR A 316 -11.56 29.28 12.13
C THR A 316 -10.99 29.91 13.39
N ASP A 317 -9.74 29.60 13.71
CA ASP A 317 -9.03 30.16 14.86
C ASP A 317 -7.84 31.03 14.43
N THR A 318 -7.45 32.00 15.26
CA THR A 318 -6.22 32.80 15.08
C THR A 318 -5.05 32.25 15.92
N GLY A 319 -5.02 30.93 16.12
CA GLY A 319 -4.10 30.25 17.01
C GLY A 319 -2.74 29.96 16.41
N ILE A 320 -2.05 28.99 17.02
CA ILE A 320 -0.67 28.63 16.65
C ILE A 320 -0.52 28.04 15.25
N GLY A 321 -1.62 27.73 14.55
CA GLY A 321 -1.62 27.09 13.23
C GLY A 321 -1.05 25.67 13.26
N ILE A 322 -0.97 25.06 12.08
CA ILE A 322 -0.49 23.68 11.89
C ILE A 322 0.59 23.70 10.81
N ALA A 323 1.71 23.00 11.02
CA ALA A 323 2.75 22.88 10.01
C ALA A 323 2.22 22.18 8.75
N PRO A 324 2.63 22.61 7.55
CA PRO A 324 2.24 21.96 6.31
C PRO A 324 2.56 20.46 6.26
N SER A 325 3.61 20.01 6.95
CA SER A 325 3.98 18.60 7.04
C SER A 325 3.04 17.76 7.91
N PHE A 326 2.24 18.38 8.77
CA PHE A 326 1.35 17.69 9.71
C PHE A 326 -0.12 17.76 9.29
N ILE A 327 -0.51 18.65 8.37
CA ILE A 327 -1.91 18.90 7.98
C ILE A 327 -2.65 17.63 7.52
N ASP A 328 -1.97 16.76 6.76
CA ASP A 328 -2.55 15.51 6.25
C ASP A 328 -2.70 14.44 7.36
N HIS A 329 -2.06 14.65 8.50
CA HIS A 329 -2.02 13.72 9.63
C HIS A 329 -2.87 14.19 10.83
N VAL A 330 -3.52 15.35 10.78
CA VAL A 330 -4.26 15.92 11.94
C VAL A 330 -5.47 15.09 12.38
N PHE A 331 -6.04 14.32 11.46
CA PHE A 331 -7.17 13.42 11.73
C PHE A 331 -6.70 11.98 12.04
N GLU A 332 -5.40 11.70 11.94
CA GLU A 332 -4.86 10.42 12.36
C GLU A 332 -4.97 10.28 13.89
N ARG A 333 -5.26 9.06 14.31
CA ARG A 333 -5.40 8.72 15.73
C ARG A 333 -4.04 8.81 16.40
N PHE A 334 -4.01 9.34 17.62
CA PHE A 334 -2.80 9.40 18.45
C PHE A 334 -1.66 10.25 17.88
N ARG A 335 -1.94 11.04 16.83
CA ARG A 335 -0.95 11.95 16.26
C ARG A 335 -1.02 13.32 16.93
N GLN A 336 0.16 13.84 17.25
CA GLN A 336 0.38 15.22 17.70
C GLN A 336 1.65 15.76 17.02
N GLU A 337 1.64 17.04 16.69
CA GLU A 337 2.65 17.68 15.85
C GLU A 337 4.05 17.71 16.47
N ASP A 338 4.17 17.97 17.78
CA ASP A 338 5.43 17.79 18.53
C ASP A 338 5.18 17.86 20.05
N ALA A 339 5.62 16.82 20.79
CA ALA A 339 5.52 16.77 22.26
C ALA A 339 6.49 17.73 22.98
N SER A 340 7.47 18.30 22.25
CA SER A 340 8.56 19.10 22.83
C SER A 340 8.15 20.54 23.15
N THR A 341 7.27 21.13 22.34
CA THR A 341 6.67 22.48 22.52
C THR A 341 5.31 22.45 23.22
N SER A 342 4.71 21.27 23.39
CA SER A 342 3.39 21.06 24.00
C SER A 342 3.40 20.72 25.50
N ARG A 343 4.48 21.04 26.25
CA ARG A 343 4.49 20.81 27.72
C ARG A 343 3.38 21.54 28.49
N THR A 344 2.60 22.38 27.83
CA THR A 344 1.44 23.09 28.37
C THR A 344 0.07 22.53 27.95
N HIS A 345 -0.01 21.62 26.96
CA HIS A 345 -1.28 21.26 26.32
C HIS A 345 -1.49 19.75 26.13
N ASN A 346 -1.52 19.00 27.25
CA ASN A 346 -1.87 17.57 27.29
C ASN A 346 -3.18 17.21 26.56
N GLY A 347 -3.20 16.06 25.91
CA GLY A 347 -4.36 15.45 25.24
C GLY A 347 -3.97 14.14 24.57
N LEU A 348 -4.91 13.24 24.31
CA LEU A 348 -4.63 11.92 23.70
C LEU A 348 -4.54 11.96 22.15
N GLY A 349 -4.76 13.11 21.52
CA GLY A 349 -4.83 13.21 20.05
C GLY A 349 -6.01 12.44 19.46
N LEU A 350 -7.12 12.32 20.22
CA LEU A 350 -8.30 11.55 19.81
C LEU A 350 -9.44 12.42 19.27
N GLY A 351 -9.56 13.67 19.73
CA GLY A 351 -10.71 14.53 19.41
C GLY A 351 -10.96 14.70 17.91
N LEU A 352 -9.93 15.03 17.12
CA LEU A 352 -10.08 15.20 15.67
C LEU A 352 -10.33 13.87 14.93
N ALA A 353 -9.77 12.77 15.40
CA ALA A 353 -10.05 11.44 14.86
C ALA A 353 -11.51 11.02 15.12
N ILE A 354 -12.06 11.35 16.29
CA ILE A 354 -13.48 11.17 16.62
C ILE A 354 -14.35 12.05 15.69
N VAL A 355 -13.98 13.32 15.50
CA VAL A 355 -14.67 14.22 14.56
C VAL A 355 -14.74 13.61 13.17
N LYS A 356 -13.60 13.19 12.61
CA LYS A 356 -13.53 12.58 11.28
C LYS A 356 -14.46 11.37 11.17
N GLN A 357 -14.40 10.46 12.13
CA GLN A 357 -15.24 9.27 12.11
C GLN A 357 -16.74 9.59 12.23
N LEU A 358 -17.12 10.46 13.15
CA LEU A 358 -18.52 10.81 13.35
C LEU A 358 -19.08 11.51 12.12
N VAL A 359 -18.34 12.45 11.52
CA VAL A 359 -18.74 13.11 10.27
C VAL A 359 -18.87 12.10 9.12
N ASP A 360 -17.94 11.16 9.00
CA ASP A 360 -18.01 10.10 7.97
C ASP A 360 -19.22 9.19 8.17
N LEU A 361 -19.57 8.85 9.42
CA LEU A 361 -20.78 8.07 9.73
C LEU A 361 -22.07 8.82 9.41
N HIS A 362 -22.05 10.16 9.43
CA HIS A 362 -23.14 11.02 8.98
C HIS A 362 -23.17 11.20 7.45
N GLY A 363 -22.25 10.57 6.71
CA GLY A 363 -22.14 10.70 5.25
C GLY A 363 -21.51 12.02 4.81
N GLY A 364 -20.87 12.76 5.71
CA GLY A 364 -20.21 14.02 5.44
C GLY A 364 -18.73 13.90 5.12
N SER A 365 -18.04 15.04 5.13
CA SER A 365 -16.59 15.11 5.06
C SER A 365 -16.05 16.21 5.96
N VAL A 366 -14.82 16.06 6.44
CA VAL A 366 -14.10 17.09 7.20
C VAL A 366 -12.75 17.36 6.56
N ARG A 367 -12.31 18.63 6.60
CA ARG A 367 -11.01 19.11 6.10
C ARG A 367 -10.41 20.09 7.09
N ALA A 368 -9.08 20.16 7.07
CA ALA A 368 -8.30 21.14 7.81
C ALA A 368 -7.48 21.97 6.82
N THR A 369 -7.43 23.28 7.01
CA THR A 369 -6.54 24.18 6.28
C THR A 369 -5.81 25.08 7.27
N SER A 370 -4.50 25.20 7.12
CA SER A 370 -3.69 26.14 7.88
C SER A 370 -2.59 26.69 6.97
N PRO A 371 -2.40 28.01 6.90
CA PRO A 371 -1.29 28.61 6.15
C PRO A 371 0.09 28.33 6.77
N GLY A 372 0.14 27.78 7.99
CA GLY A 372 1.36 27.52 8.74
C GLY A 372 1.32 28.11 10.15
N HIS A 373 2.45 28.06 10.86
CA HIS A 373 2.52 28.48 12.25
C HIS A 373 2.19 29.96 12.46
N GLY A 374 1.39 30.24 13.50
CA GLY A 374 0.94 31.57 13.91
C GLY A 374 -0.11 32.20 12.99
N LEU A 375 -0.59 31.47 11.98
CA LEU A 375 -1.56 31.95 11.00
C LEU A 375 -2.95 31.33 11.19
N GLY A 376 -3.16 30.63 12.31
CA GLY A 376 -4.44 30.02 12.61
C GLY A 376 -4.75 28.75 11.82
N THR A 377 -5.93 28.20 12.07
CA THR A 377 -6.43 26.98 11.41
C THR A 377 -7.91 27.12 11.12
N THR A 378 -8.34 26.63 9.97
CA THR A 378 -9.76 26.45 9.64
C THR A 378 -10.07 24.96 9.55
N MET A 379 -11.07 24.54 10.32
CA MET A 379 -11.66 23.21 10.28
C MET A 379 -13.03 23.30 9.62
N SER A 380 -13.21 22.60 8.51
CA SER A 380 -14.42 22.66 7.70
C SER A 380 -15.10 21.30 7.67
N ILE A 381 -16.37 21.26 8.06
CA ILE A 381 -17.24 20.08 7.94
C ILE A 381 -18.30 20.35 6.87
N LEU A 382 -18.55 19.37 6.01
CA LEU A 382 -19.67 19.33 5.07
C LEU A 382 -20.57 18.14 5.40
N LEU A 383 -21.86 18.39 5.63
CA LEU A 383 -22.88 17.38 5.90
C LEU A 383 -23.97 17.39 4.82
N PRO A 384 -24.41 16.22 4.32
CA PRO A 384 -25.44 16.17 3.30
C PRO A 384 -26.79 16.64 3.84
N MET A 385 -27.50 17.44 3.06
CA MET A 385 -28.88 17.79 3.35
C MET A 385 -29.82 16.63 3.09
N LEU A 386 -30.91 16.57 3.86
CA LEU A 386 -32.02 15.70 3.51
C LEU A 386 -32.62 16.17 2.17
N PRO A 387 -32.90 15.25 1.22
CA PRO A 387 -33.59 15.62 0.00
C PRO A 387 -34.96 16.20 0.37
N VAL A 388 -35.22 17.42 -0.08
CA VAL A 388 -36.55 18.04 0.02
C VAL A 388 -37.48 17.23 -0.87
N LEU A 389 -38.25 16.32 -0.29
CA LEU A 389 -39.34 15.66 -1.02
C LEU A 389 -40.33 16.73 -1.48
N PRO A 390 -40.66 16.81 -2.78
CA PRO A 390 -41.70 17.72 -3.24
C PRO A 390 -43.01 17.40 -2.51
N PRO A 391 -43.85 18.41 -2.21
CA PRO A 391 -45.12 18.19 -1.54
C PRO A 391 -45.93 17.15 -2.33
N LEU A 392 -46.45 16.14 -1.62
CA LEU A 392 -47.36 15.16 -2.21
C LEU A 392 -48.50 15.93 -2.89
N PRO A 393 -48.81 15.64 -4.18
CA PRO A 393 -49.91 16.31 -4.84
C PRO A 393 -51.19 16.07 -4.04
N ASP A 394 -51.91 17.16 -3.75
CA ASP A 394 -53.20 17.12 -3.05
C ASP A 394 -54.06 16.03 -3.67
N THR A 395 -54.52 15.10 -2.82
CA THR A 395 -55.50 14.09 -3.25
C THR A 395 -56.78 14.85 -3.57
N PRO A 396 -57.27 14.83 -4.83
CA PRO A 396 -58.52 15.52 -5.15
C PRO A 396 -59.69 14.83 -4.43
N PRO A 397 -60.74 15.59 -4.06
CA PRO A 397 -61.88 15.10 -3.28
C PRO A 397 -62.72 14.02 -3.97
#